data_AF-A0ABD3K4J1-F1
#
_entry.id   AF-A0ABD3K4J1-F1
#
_cell.length_a   1.000
_cell.length_b   1.000
_cell.length_c   1.000
_cell.angle_alpha   90.00
_cell.angle_beta   90.00
_cell.angle_gamma   90.00
#
_symmetry.space_group_name_H-M   'P 1'
#
loop_
_entity.id
_entity.type
_entity.pdbx_description
1 polymer ?
#
loop_
_entity_poly.entity_id
_entity_poly.type
_entity_poly.pdbx_seq_one_letter_code
_entity_poly.pdbx_strand_id
1 'polypeptide(L)'
;MASSSLSHSSSSWTPTQNKMFERALALYDKDTPDRWHNVARAVGGNKSAEEVKRRYDMLVQDVMSIESGQVPLPKYRASSASYGTSRAMADEQRMLRNLKI
;
A
#
# COMPACT_ATOMS: atom_id res chain seq x y z
N MET A 1 -31.55 3.66 22.08
CA MET A 1 -30.72 2.83 21.16
C MET A 1 -29.53 3.66 20.73
N ALA A 2 -28.35 3.03 20.78
CA ALA A 2 -27.06 3.63 21.11
C ALA A 2 -26.52 4.65 20.09
N SER A 3 -25.85 5.68 20.60
CA SER A 3 -24.68 6.23 19.92
C SER A 3 -23.67 6.58 21.01
N SER A 4 -23.12 5.52 21.63
CA SER A 4 -21.82 5.62 22.27
C SER A 4 -20.86 5.91 21.13
N SER A 5 -20.50 7.18 20.98
CA SER A 5 -19.33 7.62 20.24
C SER A 5 -18.17 6.79 20.78
N LEU A 6 -17.86 5.68 20.10
CA LEU A 6 -16.60 5.01 20.23
C LEU A 6 -15.62 6.07 19.77
N SER A 7 -15.11 6.85 20.72
CA SER A 7 -13.83 7.50 20.65
C SER A 7 -12.86 6.36 20.40
N HIS A 8 -12.76 5.99 19.13
CA HIS A 8 -11.73 5.16 18.59
C HIS A 8 -10.49 6.00 18.87
N SER A 9 -9.89 5.79 20.04
CA SER A 9 -8.50 6.15 20.31
C SER A 9 -7.68 5.29 19.35
N SER A 10 -7.83 5.58 18.05
CA SER A 10 -6.82 5.35 17.06
C SER A 10 -5.66 6.14 17.62
N SER A 11 -4.78 5.44 18.33
CA SER A 11 -3.47 5.98 18.58
C SER A 11 -2.97 6.33 17.18
N SER A 12 -2.95 7.62 16.84
CA SER A 12 -2.71 8.07 15.48
C SER A 12 -1.32 7.57 15.10
N TRP A 13 -1.26 6.63 14.15
CA TRP A 13 0.00 6.09 13.68
C TRP A 13 0.73 7.21 12.96
N THR A 14 1.83 7.67 13.55
CA THR A 14 2.68 8.66 12.88
C THR A 14 3.37 8.01 11.67
N PRO A 15 3.76 8.78 10.64
CA PRO A 15 4.49 8.24 9.49
C PRO A 15 5.75 7.48 9.90
N THR A 16 6.46 7.97 10.93
CA THR A 16 7.64 7.30 11.50
C THR A 16 7.28 5.96 12.12
N GLN A 17 6.21 5.89 12.93
CA GLN A 17 5.74 4.62 13.51
C GLN A 17 5.30 3.63 12.44
N ASN A 18 4.59 4.10 11.41
CA ASN A 18 4.17 3.24 10.30
C ASN A 18 5.38 2.66 9.55
N LYS A 19 6.40 3.47 9.28
CA LYS A 19 7.65 3.01 8.67
C LYS A 19 8.39 1.99 9.54
N MET A 20 8.43 2.20 10.85
CA MET A 20 9.05 1.23 11.78
C MET A 20 8.24 -0.07 11.85
N PHE A 21 6.91 0.01 11.79
CA PHE A 21 6.03 -1.14 11.75
C PHE A 21 6.24 -1.99 10.50
N GLU A 22 6.28 -1.39 9.31
CA GLU A 22 6.56 -2.12 8.06
C GLU A 22 7.93 -2.81 8.09
N ARG A 23 8.96 -2.11 8.60
CA ARG A 23 10.29 -2.70 8.80
C ARG A 23 10.27 -3.87 9.78
N ALA A 24 9.54 -3.74 10.88
CA ALA A 24 9.41 -4.79 11.88
C ALA A 24 8.65 -6.00 11.33
N LEU A 25 7.63 -5.80 10.48
CA LEU A 25 6.95 -6.90 9.80
C LEU A 25 7.86 -7.66 8.82
N ALA A 26 8.83 -6.98 8.21
CA ALA A 26 9.83 -7.61 7.35
C ALA A 26 10.87 -8.41 8.15
N LEU A 27 11.14 -8.02 9.40
CA LEU A 27 12.08 -8.70 10.30
C LEU A 27 11.43 -9.88 11.03
N TYR A 28 10.18 -9.73 11.47
CA TYR A 28 9.42 -10.73 12.20
C TYR A 28 8.35 -11.33 11.29
N ASP A 29 8.68 -12.50 10.73
CA ASP A 29 7.79 -13.27 9.88
C ASP A 29 6.59 -13.84 10.63
N LYS A 30 5.75 -14.61 9.93
CA LYS A 30 4.54 -15.24 10.49
C LYS A 30 4.83 -16.37 11.50
N ASP A 31 6.02 -16.97 11.41
CA ASP A 31 6.42 -18.14 12.20
C ASP A 31 7.18 -17.73 13.47
N THR A 32 7.50 -16.43 13.59
CA THR A 32 8.13 -15.83 14.76
C THR A 32 7.22 -15.96 16.01
N PRO A 33 7.67 -16.60 17.09
CA PRO A 33 6.93 -16.63 18.35
C PRO A 33 6.82 -15.21 18.93
N ASP A 34 5.68 -14.90 19.55
CA ASP A 34 5.40 -13.57 20.12
C ASP A 34 5.61 -12.41 19.13
N ARG A 35 5.37 -12.66 17.83
CA ARG A 35 5.53 -11.70 16.73
C ARG A 35 5.05 -10.29 17.08
N TRP A 36 3.82 -10.17 17.59
CA TRP A 36 3.22 -8.86 17.89
C TRP A 36 3.91 -8.12 19.03
N HIS A 37 4.39 -8.83 20.05
CA HIS A 37 5.20 -8.25 21.11
C HIS A 37 6.56 -7.79 20.57
N ASN A 38 7.17 -8.55 19.67
CA ASN A 38 8.44 -8.17 19.03
C ASN A 38 8.29 -6.93 18.15
N VAL A 39 7.23 -6.88 17.34
CA VAL A 39 6.90 -5.73 16.50
C VAL A 39 6.57 -4.50 17.34
N ALA A 40 5.78 -4.63 18.42
CA ALA A 40 5.49 -3.53 19.33
C ALA A 40 6.75 -2.93 19.96
N ARG A 41 7.69 -3.78 20.38
CA ARG A 41 9.00 -3.35 20.89
C ARG A 41 9.82 -2.61 19.83
N ALA A 42 9.80 -3.08 18.57
CA ALA A 42 10.54 -2.46 17.47
C ALA A 42 9.94 -1.14 16.98
N VAL A 43 8.61 -1.00 17.00
CA VAL A 43 7.91 0.25 16.66
C VAL A 43 8.16 1.34 17.70
N GLY A 44 8.27 0.95 18.97
CA GLY A 44 8.44 1.87 20.10
C GLY A 44 7.20 2.73 20.36
N GLY A 45 7.33 3.74 21.23
CA GLY A 45 6.28 4.77 21.41
C GLY A 45 4.97 4.28 22.03
N ASN A 46 5.06 3.47 23.11
CA ASN A 46 3.94 2.96 23.91
C ASN A 46 2.85 2.21 23.12
N LYS A 47 3.18 1.62 21.96
CA LYS A 47 2.24 0.76 21.23
C LYS A 47 2.14 -0.63 21.86
N SER A 48 0.93 -1.11 22.08
CA SER A 48 0.71 -2.48 22.59
C SER A 48 0.72 -3.50 21.46
N ALA A 49 0.91 -4.78 21.79
CA ALA A 49 0.83 -5.87 20.82
C ALA A 49 -0.54 -5.94 20.13
N GLU A 50 -1.61 -5.60 20.85
CA GLU A 50 -2.98 -5.54 20.35
C GLU A 50 -3.18 -4.40 19.36
N GLU A 51 -2.58 -3.23 19.61
CA GLU A 51 -2.61 -2.11 18.66
C GLU A 51 -1.87 -2.42 17.36
N VAL A 52 -0.72 -3.07 17.48
CA VAL A 52 0.06 -3.54 16.33
C VAL A 52 -0.71 -4.57 15.52
N LYS A 53 -1.35 -5.54 16.20
CA LYS A 53 -2.18 -6.55 15.54
C LYS A 53 -3.36 -5.90 14.80
N ARG A 54 -4.08 -4.97 15.44
CA ARG A 54 -5.16 -4.22 14.76
C ARG A 54 -4.67 -3.45 13.54
N ARG A 55 -3.47 -2.87 13.60
CA ARG A 55 -2.87 -2.18 12.45
C ARG A 55 -2.55 -3.14 11.31
N TYR A 56 -2.06 -4.33 11.63
CA TYR A 56 -1.84 -5.38 10.64
C TYR A 56 -3.14 -5.84 9.98
N ASP A 57 -4.20 -6.06 10.77
CA ASP A 57 -5.49 -6.50 10.22
C ASP A 57 -6.08 -5.47 9.23
N MET A 58 -5.96 -4.16 9.55
CA MET A 58 -6.34 -3.10 8.61
C MET A 58 -5.50 -3.12 7.32
N LEU A 59 -4.18 -3.33 7.44
CA LEU A 59 -3.29 -3.42 6.27
C LEU A 59 -3.68 -4.61 5.38
N VAL A 60 -3.99 -5.76 5.97
CA VAL A 60 -4.44 -6.94 5.22
C VAL A 60 -5.77 -6.64 4.51
N GLN A 61 -6.72 -6.01 5.19
CA GLN A 61 -7.99 -5.64 4.58
C GLN A 61 -7.82 -4.64 3.43
N ASP A 62 -6.93 -3.66 3.56
CA ASP A 62 -6.60 -2.70 2.50
C ASP A 62 -6.00 -3.43 1.28
N VAL A 63 -5.04 -4.33 1.48
CA VAL A 63 -4.43 -5.14 0.41
C VAL A 63 -5.49 -6.00 -0.29
N MET A 64 -6.34 -6.69 0.47
CA MET A 64 -7.42 -7.50 -0.09
C MET A 64 -8.41 -6.66 -0.90
N SER A 65 -8.70 -5.44 -0.46
CA SER A 65 -9.58 -4.51 -1.17
C SER A 65 -8.96 -4.03 -2.49
N ILE A 66 -7.64 -3.83 -2.52
CA ILE A 66 -6.90 -3.49 -3.74
C ILE A 66 -6.90 -4.67 -4.71
N GLU A 67 -6.59 -5.88 -4.25
CA GLU A 67 -6.49 -7.09 -5.07
C GLU A 67 -7.86 -7.53 -5.63
N SER A 68 -8.93 -7.32 -4.88
CA SER A 68 -10.31 -7.59 -5.32
C SER A 68 -10.87 -6.52 -6.28
N GLY A 69 -10.07 -5.53 -6.67
CA GLY A 69 -10.48 -4.46 -7.59
C GLY A 69 -11.53 -3.51 -7.00
N GLN A 70 -11.71 -3.51 -5.67
CA GLN A 70 -12.64 -2.62 -4.97
C GLN A 70 -12.08 -1.19 -4.82
N VAL A 71 -10.77 -1.01 -5.04
CA VAL A 71 -10.15 0.30 -5.11
C VAL A 71 -10.12 0.76 -6.57
N PRO A 72 -10.89 1.80 -6.96
CA PRO A 72 -10.84 2.34 -8.31
C PRO A 72 -9.42 2.83 -8.58
N LEU A 73 -8.82 2.32 -9.64
CA LEU A 73 -7.50 2.76 -10.06
C LEU A 73 -7.54 4.28 -10.23
N PRO A 74 -6.55 5.02 -9.68
CA PRO A 74 -6.38 6.43 -10.02
C PRO A 74 -6.40 6.57 -11.54
N LYS A 75 -7.06 7.61 -12.04
CA LYS A 75 -6.91 8.03 -13.44
C LYS A 75 -5.48 8.52 -13.61
N TYR A 76 -4.52 7.59 -13.71
CA TYR A 76 -3.21 7.87 -14.24
C TYR A 76 -3.50 8.51 -15.59
N ARG A 77 -3.20 9.80 -15.72
CA ARG A 77 -3.29 10.48 -17.00
C ARG A 77 -2.43 9.64 -17.93
N ALA A 78 -3.07 8.83 -18.78
CA ALA A 78 -2.49 8.50 -20.05
C ALA A 78 -2.22 9.86 -20.67
N SER A 79 -0.95 10.28 -20.70
CA SER A 79 -0.50 11.29 -21.63
C SER A 79 -1.14 10.90 -22.96
N SER A 80 -2.11 11.71 -23.37
CA SER A 80 -3.03 11.47 -24.47
C SER A 80 -2.45 10.55 -25.53
N ALA A 81 -2.78 9.26 -25.49
CA ALA A 81 -2.78 8.42 -26.68
C ALA A 81 -4.03 8.79 -27.50
N SER A 82 -4.15 10.08 -27.81
CA SER A 82 -4.76 10.50 -29.06
C SER A 82 -3.73 10.12 -30.13
N TYR A 83 -3.74 8.85 -30.53
CA TYR A 83 -3.31 8.52 -31.88
C TYR A 83 -4.39 9.08 -32.81
N GLY A 84 -4.39 10.41 -32.94
CA GLY A 84 -5.08 11.09 -33.99
C GLY A 84 -4.50 10.55 -35.29
N THR A 85 -5.35 9.87 -36.04
CA THR A 85 -5.43 9.92 -37.50
C THR A 85 -4.12 10.37 -38.16
N SER A 86 -3.34 9.39 -38.60
CA SER A 86 -2.43 9.44 -39.75
C SER A 86 -1.00 9.98 -39.60
N ARG A 87 -0.63 10.78 -38.58
CA ARG A 87 0.76 11.31 -38.48
C ARG A 87 1.75 10.39 -37.76
N ALA A 88 1.28 9.59 -36.80
CA ALA A 88 2.13 8.76 -35.93
C ALA A 88 2.73 7.51 -36.62
N MET A 89 2.08 6.99 -37.68
CA MET A 89 2.57 5.81 -38.41
C MET A 89 3.89 6.04 -39.17
N ALA A 90 4.20 7.28 -39.55
CA ALA A 90 5.41 7.58 -40.33
C ALA A 90 6.68 7.56 -39.47
N ASP A 91 6.59 8.03 -38.22
CA ASP A 91 7.71 8.05 -37.28
C ASP A 91 7.96 6.67 -36.68
N GLU A 92 6.91 5.88 -36.42
CA GLU A 92 7.06 4.48 -36.00
C GLU A 92 7.69 3.62 -37.11
N GLN A 93 7.32 3.81 -38.39
CA GLN A 93 7.99 3.10 -39.49
C GLN A 93 9.48 3.46 -39.61
N ARG A 94 9.88 4.70 -39.28
CA ARG A 94 11.29 5.08 -39.19
C ARG A 94 11.98 4.44 -37.99
N MET A 95 11.34 4.42 -36.84
CA MET A 95 11.88 3.80 -35.63
C MET A 95 12.07 2.29 -35.81
N LEU A 96 11.10 1.60 -36.41
CA LEU A 96 11.14 0.16 -36.69
C LEU A 96 12.12 -0.22 -37.80
N ARG A 97 12.46 0.69 -38.71
CA ARG A 97 13.53 0.48 -39.71
C ARG A 97 14.92 0.56 -39.10
N ASN A 98 15.10 1.38 -38.07
CA ASN A 98 16.39 1.58 -37.40
C ASN A 98 16.70 0.48 -36.36
N LEU A 99 15.72 -0.39 -36.07
CA LEU A 99 15.77 -1.41 -35.02
C LEU A 99 15.85 -2.85 -35.55
N LYS A 100 15.93 -3.05 -36.87
CA LYS A 100 16.18 -4.37 -37.46
C LYS A 100 17.67 -4.50 -37.82
N ILE A 101 18.39 -5.26 -36.99
CA ILE A 101 19.66 -5.92 -37.33
C ILE A 101 19.36 -7.06 -38.31
#